data_AF-H0A731-F1
#
_entry.id   AF-H0A731-F1
#
_cell.length_a   1.000
_cell.length_b   1.000
_cell.length_c   1.000
_cell.angle_alpha   90.00
_cell.angle_beta   90.00
_cell.angle_gamma   90.00
#
_symmetry.space_group_name_H-M   'P 1'
#
loop_
_entity.id
_entity.type
_entity.pdbx_description
1 polymer ?
#
loop_
_entity_poly.entity_id
_entity_poly.type
_entity_poly.pdbx_seq_one_letter_code
_entity_poly.pdbx_strand_id
1 'polypeptide(L)'
;MQLHAPTLLVVSALLSGALGLIWMSIEWSGSRVRGLSYWGAANLLFAFGTLAGGFRHVLPEWLAIDLGNAVILTATGLCWSAARRFDDRPGLLPYALLGTAGWLVMRQVPVILATVEARILVTSLICGSYILAAAWEFRPRRGQWHLFRSIVVISFGLHGVLILIRVPMVLALPVWHTTTVLPAGNWFGIALVEAMLHAIATSFALLAMIREREQQRAVAEIAFSRDAADRANAAKSRFLARMSHELRTPLNGVLGLAQVLAGDRSLPAEARSHGTMIERAGRHLLALVNDVLDLAQVEAGRVTFESQPVPLGRLLDSSTVLVQPEANRKQIRLTTALMPGCPQVVMGDQLRLRQVLLNLLGNAVKFTPEGGQVRLELHPLAEGGIRVEVTDTGPGIPMEQRSLLFHDFSRLPGPPEQRGEGHGLGLAISAGLVEAMGGQIGMAPGPEGRGSRFWANLPLPPADVAPPPPATPRAANGSYRILVVDDVALNRLVVQALLEAAEHEVVLAESGHAAIAALTESSFDLVLMDVQMPEMDGLETTRHIRAAEARRPGHERVPIIALTGEEMADAVQACMLAGMDGHLSKPVDRMRLLDAVRRAVKPVIPEGSAILPRLA
;
A
#
# COMPACT_ATOMS: atom_id res chain seq x y z
N MET A 1 -12.67 2.78 66.65
CA MET A 1 -13.32 3.93 65.97
C MET A 1 -14.78 3.55 65.75
N GLN A 2 -15.73 4.14 66.48
CA GLN A 2 -17.15 3.88 66.22
C GLN A 2 -17.55 4.62 64.94
N LEU A 3 -18.07 3.89 63.96
CA LEU A 3 -18.54 4.47 62.71
C LEU A 3 -19.87 5.19 62.95
N HIS A 4 -19.93 6.51 62.68
CA HIS A 4 -21.15 7.29 62.85
C HIS A 4 -22.17 6.93 61.74
N ALA A 5 -23.12 6.06 62.06
CA ALA A 5 -24.07 5.49 61.10
C ALA A 5 -24.86 6.52 60.28
N PRO A 6 -25.35 7.66 60.84
CA PRO A 6 -26.01 8.69 60.05
C PRO A 6 -25.10 9.30 58.97
N THR A 7 -23.83 9.53 59.28
CA THR A 7 -22.86 10.04 58.31
C THR A 7 -22.63 9.04 57.18
N LEU A 8 -22.46 7.78 57.53
CA LEU A 8 -22.28 6.70 56.54
C LEU A 8 -23.50 6.61 55.59
N LEU A 9 -24.73 6.70 56.11
CA LEU A 9 -25.96 6.67 55.29
C LEU A 9 -26.05 7.84 54.31
N VAL A 10 -25.72 9.06 54.76
CA VAL A 10 -25.69 10.23 53.89
C VAL A 10 -24.64 10.07 52.79
N VAL A 11 -23.42 9.64 53.15
CA VAL A 11 -22.34 9.45 52.17
C VAL A 11 -22.69 8.35 51.17
N SER A 12 -23.24 7.23 51.62
CA SER A 12 -23.68 6.13 50.76
C SER A 12 -24.80 6.56 49.78
N ALA A 13 -25.77 7.35 50.26
CA ALA A 13 -26.83 7.89 49.43
C ALA A 13 -26.30 8.89 48.39
N LEU A 14 -25.40 9.80 48.78
CA LEU A 14 -24.78 10.75 47.86
C LEU A 14 -23.94 10.05 46.79
N LEU A 15 -23.14 9.05 47.18
CA LEU A 15 -22.34 8.24 46.26
C LEU A 15 -23.24 7.52 45.24
N SER A 16 -24.26 6.82 45.72
CA SER A 16 -25.20 6.09 44.87
C SER A 16 -25.98 7.04 43.96
N GLY A 17 -26.41 8.20 44.47
CA GLY A 17 -27.07 9.24 43.69
C GLY A 17 -26.20 9.77 42.55
N ALA A 18 -24.95 10.12 42.87
CA ALA A 18 -23.98 10.62 41.89
C ALA A 18 -23.66 9.58 40.81
N LEU A 19 -23.35 8.33 41.21
CA LEU A 19 -23.12 7.23 40.27
C LEU A 19 -24.36 6.98 39.39
N GLY A 20 -25.55 7.06 39.97
CA GLY A 20 -26.81 6.91 39.26
C GLY A 20 -26.97 7.91 38.10
N LEU A 21 -26.75 9.20 38.39
CA LEU A 21 -26.81 10.26 37.40
C LEU A 21 -25.71 10.12 36.33
N ILE A 22 -24.49 9.74 36.72
CA ILE A 22 -23.39 9.50 35.78
C ILE A 22 -23.77 8.40 34.78
N TRP A 23 -24.29 7.26 35.25
CA TRP A 23 -24.66 6.16 34.37
C TRP A 23 -25.78 6.51 33.39
N MET A 24 -26.79 7.26 33.83
CA MET A 24 -27.85 7.74 32.93
C MET A 24 -27.31 8.76 31.90
N SER A 25 -26.42 9.65 32.35
CA SER A 25 -25.77 10.63 31.47
C SER A 25 -24.95 9.97 30.37
N ILE A 26 -24.18 8.93 30.68
CA ILE A 26 -23.36 8.19 29.70
C ILE A 26 -24.22 7.54 28.61
N GLU A 27 -25.37 6.95 28.95
CA GLU A 27 -26.26 6.38 27.93
C GLU A 27 -26.91 7.49 27.08
N TRP A 28 -27.32 8.60 27.71
CA TRP A 28 -27.92 9.72 26.99
C TRP A 28 -26.91 10.43 26.08
N SER A 29 -25.64 10.52 26.44
CA SER A 29 -24.59 11.08 25.59
C SER A 29 -24.26 10.22 24.36
N GLY A 30 -25.01 9.15 24.11
CA GLY A 30 -24.91 8.34 22.89
C GLY A 30 -24.06 7.08 23.04
N SER A 31 -23.75 6.65 24.26
CA SER A 31 -23.07 5.37 24.45
C SER A 31 -23.88 4.24 23.83
N ARG A 32 -23.22 3.40 23.04
CA ARG A 32 -23.84 2.23 22.40
C ARG A 32 -23.95 1.02 23.34
N VAL A 33 -23.54 1.16 24.60
CA VAL A 33 -23.64 0.12 25.63
C VAL A 33 -25.00 0.19 26.30
N ARG A 34 -25.78 -0.88 26.19
CA ARG A 34 -27.15 -0.93 26.69
C ARG A 34 -27.20 -1.20 28.20
N GLY A 35 -28.24 -0.69 28.84
CA GLY A 35 -28.56 -1.03 30.23
C GLY A 35 -27.90 -0.14 31.28
N LEU A 36 -27.13 0.87 30.88
CA LEU A 36 -26.52 1.83 31.80
C LEU A 36 -27.58 2.66 32.53
N SER A 37 -28.71 2.98 31.91
CA SER A 37 -29.88 3.64 32.52
C SER A 37 -30.56 2.76 33.55
N TYR A 38 -30.57 1.44 33.36
CA TYR A 38 -31.08 0.50 34.35
C TYR A 38 -30.13 0.44 35.56
N TRP A 39 -28.83 0.47 35.29
CA TRP A 39 -27.79 0.57 36.32
C TRP A 39 -27.87 1.90 37.09
N GLY A 40 -28.12 2.99 36.38
CA GLY A 40 -28.30 4.33 36.93
C GLY A 40 -29.55 4.43 37.79
N ALA A 41 -30.68 3.94 37.28
CA ALA A 41 -31.94 3.86 38.03
C ALA A 41 -31.78 3.00 39.30
N ALA A 42 -31.10 1.86 39.22
CA ALA A 42 -30.81 1.04 40.41
C ALA A 42 -30.05 1.83 41.48
N ASN A 43 -29.00 2.55 41.09
CA ASN A 43 -28.21 3.38 42.01
C ASN A 43 -29.03 4.54 42.63
N LEU A 44 -29.92 5.17 41.87
CA LEU A 44 -30.84 6.19 42.40
C LEU A 44 -31.84 5.59 43.40
N LEU A 45 -32.35 4.39 43.13
CA LEU A 45 -33.23 3.68 44.06
C LEU A 45 -32.48 3.24 45.32
N PHE A 46 -31.22 2.79 45.21
CA PHE A 46 -30.38 2.54 46.39
C PHE A 46 -30.15 3.78 47.23
N ALA A 47 -29.91 4.94 46.60
CA ALA A 47 -29.79 6.21 47.31
C ALA A 47 -31.07 6.54 48.09
N PHE A 48 -32.23 6.43 47.45
CA PHE A 48 -33.53 6.66 48.09
C PHE A 48 -33.79 5.69 49.25
N GLY A 49 -33.58 4.39 49.03
CA GLY A 49 -33.79 3.36 50.06
C GLY A 49 -32.87 3.55 51.27
N THR A 50 -31.62 3.96 51.03
CA THR A 50 -30.65 4.26 52.09
C THR A 50 -31.05 5.48 52.91
N LEU A 51 -31.58 6.53 52.27
CA LEU A 51 -32.12 7.71 52.97
C LEU A 51 -33.37 7.38 53.76
N ALA A 52 -34.32 6.63 53.19
CA ALA A 52 -35.54 6.20 53.88
C ALA A 52 -35.23 5.45 55.18
N GLY A 53 -34.22 4.57 55.16
CA GLY A 53 -33.72 3.89 56.36
C GLY A 53 -33.04 4.82 57.37
N GLY A 54 -32.34 5.86 56.91
CA GLY A 54 -31.71 6.86 57.78
C GLY A 54 -32.68 7.78 58.50
N PHE A 55 -33.82 8.10 57.88
CA PHE A 55 -34.87 8.93 58.46
C PHE A 55 -35.94 8.15 59.23
N ARG A 56 -35.69 6.89 59.59
CA ARG A 56 -36.65 6.01 60.29
C ARG A 56 -37.21 6.55 61.60
N HIS A 57 -36.53 7.51 62.24
CA HIS A 57 -36.98 8.16 63.48
C HIS A 57 -37.90 9.36 63.23
N VAL A 58 -37.98 9.82 61.98
CA VAL A 58 -38.78 10.97 61.53
C VAL A 58 -39.95 10.51 60.66
N LEU A 59 -39.75 9.46 59.86
CA LEU A 59 -40.74 8.91 58.94
C LEU A 59 -41.56 7.80 59.60
N PRO A 60 -42.83 7.60 59.19
CA PRO A 60 -43.62 6.44 59.57
C PRO A 60 -42.92 5.12 59.22
N GLU A 61 -43.05 4.09 60.07
CA GLU A 61 -42.37 2.79 59.88
C GLU A 61 -42.69 2.12 58.52
N TRP A 62 -43.94 2.23 58.04
CA TRP A 62 -44.32 1.70 56.73
C TRP A 62 -43.55 2.36 55.58
N LEU A 63 -43.17 3.63 55.74
CA LEU A 63 -42.45 4.40 54.74
C LEU A 63 -40.93 4.16 54.84
N ALA A 64 -40.39 4.17 56.06
CA ALA A 64 -38.96 3.98 56.29
C ALA A 64 -38.49 2.54 56.04
N ILE A 65 -39.33 1.55 56.37
CA ILE A 65 -38.96 0.13 56.34
C ILE A 65 -39.60 -0.57 55.15
N ASP A 66 -40.93 -0.56 55.05
CA ASP A 66 -41.60 -1.40 54.05
C ASP A 66 -41.45 -0.87 52.62
N LEU A 67 -41.61 0.44 52.43
CA LEU A 67 -41.31 1.08 51.14
C LEU A 67 -39.80 1.08 50.86
N GLY A 68 -38.97 1.36 51.87
CA GLY A 68 -37.50 1.30 51.73
C GLY A 68 -37.02 -0.06 51.22
N ASN A 69 -37.52 -1.14 51.81
CA ASN A 69 -37.24 -2.51 51.37
C ASN A 69 -37.75 -2.78 49.96
N ALA A 70 -38.99 -2.37 49.63
CA ALA A 70 -39.54 -2.52 48.28
C ALA A 70 -38.67 -1.79 47.22
N VAL A 71 -38.16 -0.60 47.55
CA VAL A 71 -37.27 0.18 46.68
C VAL A 71 -35.92 -0.52 46.50
N ILE A 72 -35.29 -0.99 47.59
CA ILE A 72 -34.01 -1.70 47.54
C ILE A 72 -34.13 -3.00 46.73
N LEU A 73 -35.22 -3.76 46.90
CA LEU A 73 -35.45 -4.97 46.13
C LEU A 73 -35.62 -4.66 44.64
N THR A 74 -36.34 -3.59 44.31
CA THR A 74 -36.45 -3.10 42.93
C THR A 74 -35.08 -2.73 42.36
N ALA A 75 -34.25 -2.04 43.14
CA ALA A 75 -32.89 -1.68 42.75
C ALA A 75 -32.03 -2.92 42.44
N THR A 76 -32.08 -3.95 43.28
CA THR A 76 -31.31 -5.19 43.08
C THR A 76 -31.77 -5.97 41.84
N GLY A 77 -33.08 -6.02 41.59
CA GLY A 77 -33.62 -6.61 40.36
C GLY A 77 -33.22 -5.83 39.11
N LEU A 78 -33.18 -4.49 39.19
CA LEU A 78 -32.69 -3.65 38.10
C LEU A 78 -31.19 -3.87 37.85
N CYS A 79 -30.35 -4.05 38.88
CA CYS A 79 -28.94 -4.43 38.72
C CYS A 79 -28.78 -5.71 37.91
N TRP A 80 -29.55 -6.75 38.22
CA TRP A 80 -29.52 -7.99 37.43
C TRP A 80 -29.97 -7.77 35.99
N SER A 81 -31.07 -7.04 35.77
CA SER A 81 -31.53 -6.70 34.42
C SER A 81 -30.52 -5.86 33.63
N ALA A 82 -29.83 -4.96 34.31
CA ALA A 82 -28.80 -4.12 33.74
C ALA A 82 -27.55 -4.95 33.39
N ALA A 83 -27.17 -5.93 34.21
CA ALA A 83 -26.07 -6.86 33.93
C ALA A 83 -26.30 -7.67 32.65
N ARG A 84 -27.55 -8.11 32.44
CA ARG A 84 -27.96 -8.77 31.19
C ARG A 84 -27.82 -7.84 29.99
N ARG A 85 -28.36 -6.62 30.12
CA ARG A 85 -28.35 -5.63 29.02
C ARG A 85 -26.96 -5.15 28.67
N PHE A 86 -26.03 -5.08 29.61
CA PHE A 86 -24.63 -4.73 29.36
C PHE A 86 -24.00 -5.64 28.29
N ASP A 87 -24.38 -6.92 28.30
CA ASP A 87 -23.98 -7.96 27.35
C ASP A 87 -24.96 -8.15 26.18
N ASP A 88 -25.78 -7.13 25.90
CA ASP A 88 -26.81 -7.11 24.86
C ASP A 88 -27.86 -8.22 24.98
N ARG A 89 -27.99 -8.83 26.16
CA ARG A 89 -29.06 -9.79 26.46
C ARG A 89 -30.35 -9.05 26.80
N PRO A 90 -31.53 -9.65 26.53
CA PRO A 90 -32.80 -9.04 26.91
C PRO A 90 -32.86 -8.85 28.43
N GLY A 91 -33.21 -7.63 28.84
CA GLY A 91 -33.48 -7.31 30.23
C GLY A 91 -34.80 -7.93 30.66
N LEU A 92 -34.81 -8.58 31.82
CA LEU A 92 -35.95 -9.32 32.34
C LEU A 92 -36.71 -8.47 33.37
N LEU A 93 -37.23 -7.31 32.94
CA LEU A 93 -37.86 -6.34 33.85
C LEU A 93 -39.00 -6.92 34.71
N PRO A 94 -39.91 -7.78 34.21
CA PRO A 94 -40.92 -8.41 35.06
C PRO A 94 -40.31 -9.27 36.18
N TYR A 95 -39.20 -9.95 35.88
CA TYR A 95 -38.48 -10.77 36.85
C TYR A 95 -37.64 -9.93 37.80
N ALA A 96 -37.23 -8.72 37.41
CA ALA A 96 -36.59 -7.76 38.32
C ALA A 96 -37.55 -7.24 39.39
N LEU A 97 -38.85 -7.14 39.08
CA LEU A 97 -39.89 -6.70 40.01
C LEU A 97 -40.47 -7.84 40.87
N LEU A 98 -40.14 -9.10 40.56
CA LEU A 98 -40.69 -10.27 41.25
C LEU A 98 -40.36 -10.26 42.75
N GLY A 99 -39.15 -9.85 43.13
CA GLY A 99 -38.77 -9.73 44.54
C GLY A 99 -39.54 -8.64 45.27
N THR A 100 -39.79 -7.51 44.61
CA THR A 100 -40.61 -6.42 45.15
C THR A 100 -42.06 -6.88 45.35
N ALA A 101 -42.64 -7.56 44.35
CA ALA A 101 -43.98 -8.14 44.47
C ALA A 101 -44.05 -9.19 45.57
N GLY A 102 -43.05 -10.09 45.64
CA GLY A 102 -42.92 -11.10 46.69
C GLY A 102 -42.84 -10.48 48.08
N TRP A 103 -42.09 -9.40 48.25
CA TRP A 103 -42.03 -8.63 49.50
C TRP A 103 -43.38 -8.02 49.88
N LEU A 104 -44.08 -7.39 48.93
CA LEU A 104 -45.40 -6.79 49.17
C LEU A 104 -46.47 -7.81 49.57
N VAL A 105 -46.33 -9.06 49.16
CA VAL A 105 -47.18 -10.18 49.60
C VAL A 105 -46.73 -10.70 50.96
N MET A 106 -45.44 -11.01 51.12
CA MET A 106 -44.88 -11.57 52.35
C MET A 106 -45.03 -10.66 53.56
N ARG A 107 -44.98 -9.34 53.36
CA ARG A 107 -45.24 -8.38 54.44
C ARG A 107 -46.68 -8.40 54.97
N GLN A 108 -47.61 -9.13 54.35
CA GLN A 108 -48.96 -9.29 54.91
C GLN A 108 -49.03 -10.44 55.93
N VAL A 109 -47.99 -11.27 56.03
CA VAL A 109 -47.92 -12.38 56.98
C VAL A 109 -47.66 -11.84 58.39
N PRO A 110 -48.49 -12.16 59.40
CA PRO A 110 -48.37 -11.59 60.75
C PRO A 110 -46.99 -11.77 61.40
N VAL A 111 -46.34 -12.92 61.20
CA VAL A 111 -45.00 -13.21 61.74
C VAL A 111 -43.92 -12.29 61.14
N ILE A 112 -44.05 -11.94 59.86
CA ILE A 112 -43.11 -11.07 59.14
C ILE A 112 -43.32 -9.61 59.54
N LEU A 113 -44.57 -9.20 59.78
CA LEU A 113 -44.89 -7.88 60.33
C LEU A 113 -44.40 -7.74 61.77
N ALA A 114 -44.52 -8.78 62.58
CA ALA A 114 -44.27 -8.70 64.02
C ALA A 114 -42.79 -8.58 64.41
N THR A 115 -41.85 -8.97 63.54
CA THR A 115 -40.41 -9.05 63.90
C THR A 115 -39.50 -8.45 62.84
N VAL A 116 -38.47 -7.73 63.27
CA VAL A 116 -37.47 -7.13 62.35
C VAL A 116 -36.59 -8.24 61.74
N GLU A 117 -36.32 -9.28 62.51
CA GLU A 117 -35.57 -10.48 62.13
C GLU A 117 -36.19 -11.16 60.90
N ALA A 118 -37.50 -11.40 60.92
CA ALA A 118 -38.20 -12.00 59.78
C ALA A 118 -38.12 -11.11 58.53
N ARG A 119 -38.21 -9.78 58.68
CA ARG A 119 -38.05 -8.85 57.56
C ARG A 119 -36.62 -8.87 57.01
N ILE A 120 -35.60 -8.92 57.87
CA ILE A 120 -34.19 -9.04 57.47
C ILE A 120 -33.96 -10.35 56.72
N LEU A 121 -34.53 -11.47 57.18
CA LEU A 121 -34.40 -12.78 56.52
C LEU A 121 -34.96 -12.75 55.10
N VAL A 122 -36.21 -12.30 54.94
CA VAL A 122 -36.88 -12.25 53.64
C VAL A 122 -36.17 -11.31 52.68
N THR A 123 -35.83 -10.11 53.14
CA THR A 123 -35.14 -9.12 52.28
C THR A 123 -33.74 -9.58 51.90
N SER A 124 -32.99 -10.20 52.82
CA SER A 124 -31.64 -10.70 52.55
C SER A 124 -31.65 -11.87 51.55
N LEU A 125 -32.62 -12.78 51.65
CA LEU A 125 -32.75 -13.90 50.72
C LEU A 125 -33.04 -13.42 49.29
N ILE A 126 -34.00 -12.49 49.14
CA ILE A 126 -34.38 -11.96 47.83
C ILE A 126 -33.23 -11.10 47.27
N CYS A 127 -32.73 -10.13 48.04
CA CYS A 127 -31.65 -9.23 47.63
C CYS A 127 -30.38 -10.00 47.25
N GLY A 128 -29.92 -10.90 48.13
CA GLY A 128 -28.73 -11.71 47.89
C GLY A 128 -28.86 -12.57 46.62
N SER A 129 -30.05 -13.12 46.34
CA SER A 129 -30.29 -13.89 45.12
C SER A 129 -30.15 -13.06 43.84
N TYR A 130 -30.67 -11.83 43.80
CA TYR A 130 -30.50 -10.93 42.64
C TYR A 130 -29.06 -10.50 42.44
N ILE A 131 -28.36 -10.18 43.53
CA ILE A 131 -26.96 -9.74 43.47
C ILE A 131 -26.06 -10.90 42.97
N LEU A 132 -26.29 -12.13 43.44
CA LEU A 132 -25.60 -13.31 42.91
C LEU A 132 -25.98 -13.62 41.45
N ALA A 133 -27.24 -13.41 41.08
CA ALA A 133 -27.67 -13.54 39.68
C ALA A 133 -26.97 -12.50 38.78
N ALA A 134 -26.79 -11.26 39.26
CA ALA A 134 -26.00 -10.25 38.56
C ALA A 134 -24.52 -10.67 38.44
N ALA A 135 -23.92 -11.23 39.49
CA ALA A 135 -22.56 -11.79 39.44
C ALA A 135 -22.42 -12.84 38.33
N TRP A 136 -23.41 -13.74 38.23
CA TRP A 136 -23.41 -14.83 37.25
C TRP A 136 -23.43 -14.34 35.80
N GLU A 137 -24.11 -13.22 35.51
CA GLU A 137 -24.18 -12.68 34.15
C GLU A 137 -22.79 -12.25 33.63
N PHE A 138 -21.93 -11.76 34.53
CA PHE A 138 -20.56 -11.33 34.22
C PHE A 138 -19.52 -12.45 34.21
N ARG A 139 -19.92 -13.71 34.42
CA ARG A 139 -19.00 -14.85 34.39
C ARG A 139 -18.14 -14.84 33.11
N PRO A 140 -16.81 -15.08 33.20
CA PRO A 140 -15.94 -15.06 32.04
C PRO A 140 -16.45 -16.01 30.95
N ARG A 141 -16.58 -15.52 29.71
CA ARG A 141 -16.82 -16.37 28.53
C ARG A 141 -15.55 -16.41 27.70
N ARG A 142 -15.37 -17.48 26.92
CA ARG A 142 -14.22 -17.61 26.02
C ARG A 142 -14.13 -16.37 25.12
N GLY A 143 -12.93 -15.76 25.06
CA GLY A 143 -12.66 -14.60 24.21
C GLY A 143 -13.12 -13.24 24.76
N GLN A 144 -13.54 -13.16 26.03
CA GLN A 144 -13.92 -11.89 26.68
C GLN A 144 -12.91 -11.52 27.77
N TRP A 145 -12.72 -10.22 27.96
CA TRP A 145 -11.74 -9.63 28.88
C TRP A 145 -11.84 -10.18 30.30
N HIS A 146 -10.73 -10.72 30.81
CA HIS A 146 -10.74 -11.48 32.06
C HIS A 146 -10.63 -10.62 33.31
N LEU A 147 -9.87 -9.52 33.30
CA LEU A 147 -9.58 -8.77 34.53
C LEU A 147 -10.80 -8.02 35.08
N PHE A 148 -11.34 -7.05 34.33
CA PHE A 148 -12.44 -6.21 34.82
C PHE A 148 -13.73 -6.98 35.06
N ARG A 149 -14.01 -8.00 34.24
CA ARG A 149 -15.14 -8.91 34.48
C ARG A 149 -14.95 -9.71 35.76
N SER A 150 -13.75 -10.22 36.04
CA SER A 150 -13.49 -10.92 37.30
C SER A 150 -13.67 -9.98 38.49
N ILE A 151 -13.27 -8.71 38.39
CA ILE A 151 -13.53 -7.70 39.42
C ILE A 151 -15.05 -7.53 39.66
N VAL A 152 -15.86 -7.43 38.59
CA VAL A 152 -17.32 -7.33 38.72
C VAL A 152 -17.91 -8.61 39.34
N VAL A 153 -17.53 -9.79 38.87
CA VAL A 153 -18.01 -11.08 39.41
C VAL A 153 -17.65 -11.24 40.88
N ILE A 154 -16.40 -10.97 41.26
CA ILE A 154 -15.93 -11.07 42.64
C ILE A 154 -16.65 -10.05 43.52
N SER A 155 -16.80 -8.81 43.05
CA SER A 155 -17.47 -7.75 43.79
C SER A 155 -18.96 -8.05 44.03
N PHE A 156 -19.71 -8.46 43.00
CA PHE A 156 -21.10 -8.89 43.16
C PHE A 156 -21.23 -10.17 43.98
N GLY A 157 -20.32 -11.14 43.78
CA GLY A 157 -20.30 -12.39 44.54
C GLY A 157 -20.10 -12.16 46.03
N LEU A 158 -19.08 -11.35 46.39
CA LEU A 158 -18.79 -10.98 47.77
C LEU A 158 -19.97 -10.23 48.40
N HIS A 159 -20.50 -9.21 47.72
CA HIS A 159 -21.63 -8.43 48.22
C HIS A 159 -22.87 -9.31 48.44
N GLY A 160 -23.19 -10.20 47.49
CA GLY A 160 -24.31 -11.13 47.59
C GLY A 160 -24.16 -12.12 48.74
N VAL A 161 -22.96 -12.69 48.93
CA VAL A 161 -22.67 -13.60 50.05
C VAL A 161 -22.77 -12.86 51.40
N LEU A 162 -22.28 -11.62 51.49
CA LEU A 162 -22.38 -10.79 52.69
C LEU A 162 -23.81 -10.38 53.03
N ILE A 163 -24.69 -10.27 52.03
CA ILE A 163 -26.13 -10.10 52.28
C ILE A 163 -26.72 -11.42 52.81
N LEU A 164 -26.42 -12.55 52.18
CA LEU A 164 -26.98 -13.85 52.58
C LEU A 164 -26.49 -14.35 53.93
N ILE A 165 -25.25 -14.02 54.35
CA ILE A 165 -24.71 -14.43 55.66
C ILE A 165 -25.51 -13.86 56.84
N ARG A 166 -26.29 -12.80 56.61
CA ARG A 166 -27.22 -12.26 57.62
C ARG A 166 -28.29 -13.27 58.01
N VAL A 167 -28.66 -14.18 57.10
CA VAL A 167 -29.68 -15.21 57.36
C VAL A 167 -29.27 -16.14 58.50
N PRO A 168 -28.13 -16.87 58.43
CA PRO A 168 -27.69 -17.71 59.54
C PRO A 168 -27.32 -16.89 60.79
N MET A 169 -26.82 -15.66 60.64
CA MET A 169 -26.54 -14.80 61.80
C MET A 169 -27.82 -14.48 62.60
N VAL A 170 -28.90 -14.13 61.92
CA VAL A 170 -30.20 -13.84 62.56
C VAL A 170 -30.79 -15.11 63.20
N LEU A 171 -30.71 -16.25 62.51
CA LEU A 171 -31.21 -17.53 63.03
C LEU A 171 -30.43 -18.06 64.24
N ALA A 172 -29.16 -17.69 64.38
CA ALA A 172 -28.30 -18.11 65.50
C ALA A 172 -28.50 -17.26 66.78
N LEU A 173 -29.30 -16.20 66.74
CA LEU A 173 -29.54 -15.36 67.92
C LEU A 173 -30.46 -16.08 68.92
N PRO A 174 -30.09 -16.13 70.21
CA PRO A 174 -30.82 -16.89 71.23
C PRO A 174 -32.21 -16.32 71.57
N VAL A 175 -32.52 -15.06 71.20
CA VAL A 175 -33.84 -14.42 71.36
C VAL A 175 -34.09 -13.48 70.17
N TRP A 176 -35.26 -13.58 69.53
CA TRP A 176 -35.72 -12.61 68.51
C TRP A 176 -36.22 -11.36 69.24
N HIS A 177 -35.61 -10.21 69.01
CA HIS A 177 -35.82 -9.00 69.80
C HIS A 177 -36.88 -8.07 69.17
N THR A 178 -37.79 -7.58 70.00
CA THR A 178 -38.69 -6.46 69.65
C THR A 178 -38.02 -5.11 69.86
N THR A 179 -36.79 -4.91 69.36
CA THR A 179 -36.09 -3.62 69.48
C THR A 179 -36.30 -2.77 68.24
N THR A 180 -36.73 -1.52 68.42
CA THR A 180 -36.86 -0.50 67.35
C THR A 180 -35.55 0.24 67.04
N VAL A 181 -34.47 -0.05 67.79
CA VAL A 181 -33.17 0.61 67.63
C VAL A 181 -32.29 -0.19 66.65
N LEU A 182 -31.64 0.48 65.70
CA LEU A 182 -30.67 -0.11 64.78
C LEU A 182 -29.62 -0.83 65.64
N PRO A 183 -29.15 -2.03 65.27
CA PRO A 183 -28.14 -2.70 66.05
C PRO A 183 -26.95 -1.74 66.22
N ALA A 184 -26.59 -1.40 67.46
CA ALA A 184 -25.39 -0.63 67.78
C ALA A 184 -24.08 -1.41 67.49
N GLY A 185 -24.16 -2.43 66.64
CA GLY A 185 -23.06 -3.29 66.25
C GLY A 185 -22.33 -2.74 65.04
N ASN A 186 -21.00 -2.83 65.08
CA ASN A 186 -20.10 -2.43 63.99
C ASN A 186 -20.47 -3.07 62.62
N TRP A 187 -21.21 -4.18 62.62
CA TRP A 187 -21.67 -4.89 61.44
C TRP A 187 -22.48 -4.05 60.44
N PHE A 188 -23.37 -3.16 60.90
CA PHE A 188 -24.14 -2.31 60.00
C PHE A 188 -23.24 -1.31 59.26
N GLY A 189 -22.31 -0.69 59.98
CA GLY A 189 -21.31 0.21 59.40
C GLY A 189 -20.40 -0.51 58.41
N ILE A 190 -19.92 -1.72 58.76
CA ILE A 190 -19.10 -2.56 57.88
C ILE A 190 -19.85 -2.88 56.58
N ALA A 191 -21.12 -3.27 56.66
CA ALA A 191 -21.92 -3.59 55.49
C ALA A 191 -22.15 -2.37 54.58
N LEU A 192 -22.32 -1.16 55.15
CA LEU A 192 -22.48 0.03 54.35
C LEU A 192 -21.17 0.47 53.67
N VAL A 193 -20.05 0.38 54.39
CA VAL A 193 -18.72 0.62 53.80
C VAL A 193 -18.45 -0.37 52.67
N GLU A 194 -18.77 -1.66 52.87
CA GLU A 194 -18.63 -2.67 51.83
C GLU A 194 -19.53 -2.39 50.62
N ALA A 195 -20.80 -2.01 50.83
CA ALA A 195 -21.69 -1.63 49.73
C ALA A 195 -21.16 -0.42 48.93
N MET A 196 -20.54 0.55 49.59
CA MET A 196 -19.89 1.68 48.92
C MET A 196 -18.66 1.25 48.12
N LEU A 197 -17.81 0.38 48.69
CA LEU A 197 -16.65 -0.19 47.98
C LEU A 197 -17.10 -1.01 46.77
N HIS A 198 -18.17 -1.80 46.91
CA HIS A 198 -18.81 -2.55 45.83
C HIS A 198 -19.27 -1.60 44.71
N ALA A 199 -19.99 -0.53 45.04
CA ALA A 199 -20.48 0.45 44.06
C ALA A 199 -19.34 1.14 43.30
N ILE A 200 -18.25 1.49 43.98
CA ILE A 200 -17.06 2.10 43.37
C ILE A 200 -16.33 1.08 42.46
N ALA A 201 -16.05 -0.11 42.98
CA ALA A 201 -15.30 -1.13 42.25
C ALA A 201 -16.03 -1.59 40.98
N THR A 202 -17.34 -1.82 41.09
CA THR A 202 -18.17 -2.19 39.93
C THR A 202 -18.27 -1.04 38.93
N SER A 203 -18.40 0.20 39.39
CA SER A 203 -18.49 1.34 38.49
C SER A 203 -17.19 1.56 37.70
N PHE A 204 -16.04 1.46 38.38
CA PHE A 204 -14.73 1.55 37.72
C PHE A 204 -14.55 0.42 36.69
N ALA A 205 -14.87 -0.82 37.06
CA ALA A 205 -14.72 -1.96 36.16
C ALA A 205 -15.68 -1.88 34.94
N LEU A 206 -16.92 -1.42 35.13
CA LEU A 206 -17.86 -1.18 34.04
C LEU A 206 -17.37 -0.09 33.09
N LEU A 207 -16.86 1.03 33.63
CA LEU A 207 -16.32 2.11 32.82
C LEU A 207 -15.11 1.66 32.00
N ALA A 208 -14.20 0.89 32.60
CA ALA A 208 -13.05 0.31 31.93
C ALA A 208 -13.49 -0.61 30.76
N MET A 209 -14.48 -1.48 31.00
CA MET A 209 -15.04 -2.35 29.95
C MET A 209 -15.73 -1.57 28.82
N ILE A 210 -16.42 -0.47 29.12
CA ILE A 210 -17.03 0.40 28.09
C ILE A 210 -15.94 1.02 27.21
N ARG A 211 -14.94 1.63 27.85
CA ARG A 211 -13.82 2.29 27.14
C ARG A 211 -13.05 1.33 26.25
N GLU A 212 -12.78 0.14 26.75
CA GLU A 212 -12.09 -0.91 26.00
C GLU A 212 -12.92 -1.40 24.80
N ARG A 213 -14.23 -1.58 24.97
CA ARG A 213 -15.15 -1.96 23.88
C ARG A 213 -15.23 -0.88 22.79
N GLU A 214 -15.24 0.39 23.17
CA GLU A 214 -15.20 1.52 22.23
C GLU A 214 -13.86 1.56 21.49
N GLN A 215 -12.75 1.38 22.18
CA GLN A 215 -11.42 1.33 21.57
C GLN A 215 -11.28 0.19 20.56
N GLN A 216 -11.72 -1.03 20.90
CA GLN A 216 -11.69 -2.16 19.97
C GLN A 216 -12.49 -1.89 18.70
N ARG A 217 -13.66 -1.26 18.83
CA ARG A 217 -14.51 -0.90 17.68
C ARG A 217 -13.85 0.15 16.81
N ALA A 218 -13.29 1.19 17.41
CA ALA A 218 -12.56 2.22 16.67
C ALA A 218 -11.39 1.62 15.89
N VAL A 219 -10.61 0.73 16.50
CA VAL A 219 -9.52 0.01 15.82
C VAL A 219 -10.04 -0.84 14.67
N ALA A 220 -11.14 -1.58 14.86
CA ALA A 220 -11.73 -2.41 13.81
C ALA A 220 -12.28 -1.58 12.64
N GLU A 221 -12.89 -0.43 12.92
CA GLU A 221 -13.40 0.50 11.90
C GLU A 221 -12.27 1.12 11.08
N ILE A 222 -11.18 1.53 11.73
CA ILE A 222 -9.96 2.02 11.06
C ILE A 222 -9.36 0.93 10.16
N ALA A 223 -9.23 -0.30 10.67
CA ALA A 223 -8.69 -1.41 9.89
C ALA A 223 -9.53 -1.72 8.65
N PHE A 224 -10.87 -1.76 8.81
CA PHE A 224 -11.78 -1.99 7.69
C PHE A 224 -11.69 -0.90 6.62
N SER A 225 -11.62 0.37 7.04
CA SER A 225 -11.48 1.51 6.13
C SER A 225 -10.16 1.46 5.35
N ARG A 226 -9.06 1.13 6.03
CA ARG A 226 -7.75 0.94 5.39
C ARG A 226 -7.78 -0.17 4.34
N ASP A 227 -8.31 -1.34 4.69
CA ASP A 227 -8.38 -2.49 3.77
C ASP A 227 -9.25 -2.21 2.54
N ALA A 228 -10.28 -1.37 2.69
CA ALA A 228 -11.10 -0.91 1.56
C ALA A 228 -10.32 0.03 0.64
N ALA A 229 -9.56 0.97 1.19
CA ALA A 229 -8.71 1.89 0.44
C ALA A 229 -7.60 1.14 -0.33
N ASP A 230 -6.92 0.20 0.32
CA ASP A 230 -5.85 -0.60 -0.29
C ASP A 230 -6.38 -1.44 -1.47
N ARG A 231 -7.57 -2.03 -1.33
CA ARG A 231 -8.24 -2.77 -2.41
C ARG A 231 -8.61 -1.87 -3.60
N ALA A 232 -9.13 -0.67 -3.33
CA ALA A 232 -9.46 0.29 -4.38
C ALA A 232 -8.22 0.73 -5.14
N ASN A 233 -7.12 1.04 -4.43
CA ASN A 233 -5.86 1.43 -5.05
C ASN A 233 -5.29 0.30 -5.91
N ALA A 234 -5.34 -0.95 -5.42
CA ALA A 234 -4.89 -2.11 -6.19
C ALA A 234 -5.73 -2.38 -7.44
N ALA A 235 -7.03 -2.12 -7.41
CA ALA A 235 -7.88 -2.18 -8.59
C ALA A 235 -7.50 -1.09 -9.61
N LYS A 236 -7.27 0.16 -9.16
CA LYS A 236 -6.81 1.27 -10.01
C LYS A 236 -5.51 0.93 -10.72
N SER A 237 -4.50 0.43 -10.02
CA SER A 237 -3.22 0.08 -10.64
C SER A 237 -3.34 -1.06 -11.66
N ARG A 238 -4.11 -2.12 -11.36
CA ARG A 238 -4.33 -3.22 -12.30
C ARG A 238 -5.07 -2.77 -13.56
N PHE A 239 -6.06 -1.89 -13.39
CA PHE A 239 -6.78 -1.31 -14.53
C PHE A 239 -5.83 -0.54 -15.43
N LEU A 240 -4.99 0.33 -14.86
CA LEU A 240 -4.03 1.12 -15.62
C LEU A 240 -2.99 0.24 -16.35
N ALA A 241 -2.45 -0.77 -15.69
CA ALA A 241 -1.52 -1.72 -16.31
C ALA A 241 -2.16 -2.45 -17.51
N ARG A 242 -3.40 -2.94 -17.36
CA ARG A 242 -4.11 -3.61 -18.46
C ARG A 242 -4.42 -2.66 -19.62
N MET A 243 -4.87 -1.45 -19.31
CA MET A 243 -5.15 -0.42 -20.31
C MET A 243 -3.88 -0.04 -21.11
N SER A 244 -2.70 -0.05 -20.48
CA SER A 244 -1.43 0.14 -21.19
C SER A 244 -1.25 -0.82 -22.34
N HIS A 245 -1.36 -2.11 -22.03
CA HIS A 245 -1.12 -3.19 -22.99
C HIS A 245 -2.17 -3.16 -24.11
N GLU A 246 -3.43 -2.96 -23.75
CA GLU A 246 -4.56 -2.86 -24.69
C GLU A 246 -4.46 -1.63 -25.62
N LEU A 247 -3.84 -0.53 -25.17
CA LEU A 247 -3.60 0.65 -26.01
C LEU A 247 -2.34 0.49 -26.88
N ARG A 248 -1.30 -0.20 -26.38
CA ARG A 248 -0.02 -0.34 -27.06
C ARG A 248 -0.11 -1.22 -28.31
N THR A 249 -0.81 -2.35 -28.23
CA THR A 249 -0.96 -3.30 -29.35
C THR A 249 -1.56 -2.68 -30.61
N PRO A 250 -2.76 -2.05 -30.58
CA PRO A 250 -3.33 -1.43 -31.78
C PRO A 250 -2.52 -0.23 -32.26
N LEU A 251 -1.93 0.55 -31.33
CA LEU A 251 -1.15 1.74 -31.69
C LEU A 251 0.15 1.37 -32.42
N ASN A 252 0.82 0.30 -32.00
CA ASN A 252 1.98 -0.26 -32.70
C ASN A 252 1.60 -0.74 -34.11
N GLY A 253 0.41 -1.31 -34.29
CA GLY A 253 -0.12 -1.67 -35.60
C GLY A 253 -0.29 -0.46 -36.53
N VAL A 254 -0.93 0.61 -36.03
CA VAL A 254 -1.09 1.87 -36.78
C VAL A 254 0.26 2.50 -37.13
N LEU A 255 1.20 2.49 -36.18
CA LEU A 255 2.55 3.02 -36.38
C LEU A 255 3.35 2.22 -37.42
N GLY A 256 3.26 0.90 -37.40
CA GLY A 256 3.88 0.04 -38.41
C GLY A 256 3.36 0.36 -39.80
N LEU A 257 2.05 0.48 -39.96
CA LEU A 257 1.44 0.82 -41.26
C LEU A 257 1.85 2.24 -41.72
N ALA A 258 1.90 3.19 -40.80
CA ALA A 258 2.33 4.56 -41.09
C ALA A 258 3.80 4.63 -41.51
N GLN A 259 4.67 3.79 -40.92
CA GLN A 259 6.07 3.66 -41.33
C GLN A 259 6.20 3.04 -42.73
N VAL A 260 5.41 2.01 -43.05
CA VAL A 260 5.37 1.41 -44.38
C VAL A 260 4.93 2.45 -45.43
N LEU A 261 3.84 3.18 -45.17
CA LEU A 261 3.36 4.25 -46.05
C LEU A 261 4.38 5.38 -46.22
N ALA A 262 5.12 5.72 -45.15
CA ALA A 262 6.18 6.73 -45.21
C ALA A 262 7.40 6.28 -46.02
N GLY A 263 7.74 4.99 -45.96
CA GLY A 263 8.93 4.40 -46.58
C GLY A 263 8.74 3.97 -48.03
N ASP A 264 7.50 3.71 -48.46
CA ASP A 264 7.19 3.20 -49.81
C ASP A 264 7.39 4.28 -50.89
N ARG A 265 8.51 4.18 -51.62
CA ARG A 265 8.88 5.11 -52.69
C ARG A 265 7.97 5.04 -53.93
N SER A 266 7.11 4.02 -54.05
CA SER A 266 6.12 3.92 -55.12
C SER A 266 4.92 4.85 -54.90
N LEU A 267 4.71 5.33 -53.68
CA LEU A 267 3.60 6.22 -53.33
C LEU A 267 3.89 7.70 -53.65
N PRO A 268 2.86 8.49 -53.99
CA PRO A 268 2.97 9.94 -54.15
C PRO A 268 3.59 10.61 -52.90
N ALA A 269 4.36 11.68 -53.11
CA ALA A 269 5.06 12.38 -52.02
C ALA A 269 4.12 12.87 -50.90
N GLU A 270 2.88 13.22 -51.25
CA GLU A 270 1.84 13.65 -50.32
C GLU A 270 1.38 12.49 -49.41
N ALA A 271 1.19 11.29 -49.96
CA ALA A 271 0.84 10.09 -49.19
C ALA A 271 1.96 9.66 -48.22
N ARG A 272 3.23 9.77 -48.64
CA ARG A 272 4.38 9.52 -47.76
C ARG A 272 4.48 10.55 -46.62
N SER A 273 4.16 11.81 -46.91
CA SER A 273 4.09 12.90 -45.92
C SER A 273 2.97 12.68 -44.90
N HIS A 274 1.82 12.16 -45.33
CA HIS A 274 0.76 11.74 -44.41
C HIS A 274 1.19 10.55 -43.54
N GLY A 275 1.89 9.57 -44.11
CA GLY A 275 2.50 8.46 -43.38
C GLY A 275 3.44 8.95 -42.27
N THR A 276 4.38 9.84 -42.58
CA THR A 276 5.30 10.41 -41.58
C THR A 276 4.58 11.24 -40.51
N MET A 277 3.50 11.97 -40.85
CA MET A 277 2.68 12.68 -39.86
C MET A 277 1.94 11.73 -38.91
N ILE A 278 1.30 10.68 -39.43
CA ILE A 278 0.59 9.68 -38.61
C ILE A 278 1.57 8.97 -37.69
N GLU A 279 2.73 8.61 -38.22
CA GLU A 279 3.82 7.97 -37.50
C GLU A 279 4.30 8.86 -36.33
N ARG A 280 4.62 10.13 -36.61
CA ARG A 280 5.03 11.09 -35.57
C ARG A 280 3.95 11.30 -34.51
N ALA A 281 2.69 11.42 -34.92
CA ALA A 281 1.56 11.58 -34.01
C ALA A 281 1.33 10.32 -33.13
N GLY A 282 1.45 9.12 -33.70
CA GLY A 282 1.31 7.88 -32.95
C GLY A 282 2.44 7.65 -31.95
N ARG A 283 3.70 7.96 -32.30
CA ARG A 283 4.83 7.87 -31.37
C ARG A 283 4.65 8.84 -30.20
N HIS A 284 4.11 10.03 -30.48
CA HIS A 284 3.78 11.01 -29.46
C HIS A 284 2.68 10.52 -28.52
N LEU A 285 1.61 9.91 -29.06
CA LEU A 285 0.53 9.34 -28.25
C LEU A 285 1.01 8.17 -27.39
N LEU A 286 1.90 7.32 -27.92
CA LEU A 286 2.47 6.20 -27.16
C LEU A 286 3.32 6.68 -25.99
N ALA A 287 4.14 7.72 -26.21
CA ALA A 287 4.91 8.36 -25.15
C ALA A 287 3.99 8.93 -24.05
N LEU A 288 2.90 9.58 -24.45
CA LEU A 288 1.86 10.07 -23.52
C LEU A 288 1.27 8.99 -22.63
N VAL A 289 0.87 7.89 -23.25
CA VAL A 289 0.26 6.76 -22.54
C VAL A 289 1.27 6.18 -21.56
N ASN A 290 2.51 5.95 -21.99
CA ASN A 290 3.58 5.46 -21.13
C ASN A 290 3.87 6.43 -19.97
N ASP A 291 3.92 7.74 -20.21
CA ASP A 291 4.14 8.75 -19.16
C ASP A 291 3.05 8.73 -18.09
N VAL A 292 1.78 8.65 -18.49
CA VAL A 292 0.63 8.57 -17.55
C VAL A 292 0.70 7.30 -16.69
N LEU A 293 1.18 6.20 -17.28
CA LEU A 293 1.29 4.92 -16.60
C LEU A 293 2.48 4.87 -15.66
N ASP A 294 3.63 5.39 -16.09
CA ASP A 294 4.82 5.53 -15.24
C ASP A 294 4.47 6.40 -14.02
N LEU A 295 3.75 7.52 -14.21
CA LEU A 295 3.26 8.34 -13.10
C LEU A 295 2.34 7.55 -12.17
N ALA A 296 1.39 6.79 -12.72
CA ALA A 296 0.48 5.99 -11.90
C ALA A 296 1.18 4.84 -11.13
N GLN A 297 2.25 4.27 -11.68
CA GLN A 297 3.06 3.26 -10.99
C GLN A 297 3.87 3.88 -9.86
N VAL A 298 4.43 5.08 -10.09
CA VAL A 298 5.12 5.91 -9.10
C VAL A 298 4.18 6.26 -7.93
N GLU A 299 3.00 6.84 -8.20
CA GLU A 299 2.03 7.21 -7.15
C GLU A 299 1.60 6.02 -6.30
N ALA A 300 1.51 4.83 -6.91
CA ALA A 300 1.13 3.61 -6.22
C ALA A 300 2.26 2.98 -5.40
N GLY A 301 3.49 3.52 -5.47
CA GLY A 301 4.68 2.94 -4.84
C GLY A 301 5.06 1.57 -5.40
N ARG A 302 4.69 1.27 -6.65
CA ARG A 302 4.84 -0.05 -7.29
C ARG A 302 5.97 -0.12 -8.30
N VAL A 303 6.84 0.88 -8.36
CA VAL A 303 7.98 0.86 -9.26
C VAL A 303 8.94 -0.22 -8.79
N THR A 304 9.08 -1.29 -9.57
CA THR A 304 10.09 -2.32 -9.39
C THR A 304 11.38 -1.88 -10.06
N PHE A 305 12.51 -1.98 -9.36
CA PHE A 305 13.83 -1.63 -9.89
C PHE A 305 14.65 -2.88 -10.10
N GLU A 306 15.25 -3.01 -11.29
CA GLU A 306 16.24 -4.03 -11.56
C GLU A 306 17.62 -3.51 -11.17
N SER A 307 18.19 -4.03 -10.08
CA SER A 307 19.53 -3.63 -9.63
C SER A 307 20.60 -4.38 -10.43
N GLN A 308 21.27 -3.69 -11.34
CA GLN A 308 22.32 -4.24 -12.19
C GLN A 308 23.54 -3.31 -12.25
N PRO A 309 24.74 -3.80 -12.63
CA PRO A 309 25.90 -2.93 -12.84
C PRO A 309 25.69 -2.01 -14.04
N VAL A 310 25.64 -0.70 -13.80
CA VAL A 310 25.42 0.34 -14.81
C VAL A 310 26.71 1.13 -15.06
N PRO A 311 27.37 0.97 -16.22
CA PRO A 311 28.54 1.76 -16.57
C PRO A 311 28.13 3.19 -16.93
N LEU A 312 28.47 4.16 -16.06
CA LEU A 312 28.00 5.54 -16.15
C LEU A 312 28.49 6.27 -17.40
N GLY A 313 29.72 6.00 -17.84
CA GLY A 313 30.26 6.57 -19.08
C GLY A 313 29.42 6.20 -20.30
N ARG A 314 29.09 4.91 -20.47
CA ARG A 314 28.23 4.45 -21.57
C ARG A 314 26.80 4.99 -21.47
N LEU A 315 26.27 5.11 -20.24
CA LEU A 315 24.95 5.69 -20.02
C LEU A 315 24.91 7.16 -20.43
N LEU A 316 25.93 7.94 -20.07
CA LEU A 316 26.09 9.32 -20.51
C LEU A 316 26.18 9.39 -22.04
N ASP A 317 27.10 8.67 -22.65
CA ASP A 317 27.33 8.71 -24.10
C ASP A 317 26.05 8.35 -24.88
N SER A 318 25.40 7.25 -24.51
CA SER A 318 24.16 6.80 -25.16
C SER A 318 22.99 7.76 -24.97
N SER A 319 22.93 8.49 -23.84
CA SER A 319 21.89 9.50 -23.62
C SER A 319 22.17 10.78 -24.41
N THR A 320 23.43 11.21 -24.48
CA THR A 320 23.86 12.39 -25.25
C THR A 320 23.56 12.22 -26.74
N VAL A 321 23.89 11.05 -27.32
CA VAL A 321 23.66 10.75 -28.75
C VAL A 321 22.20 10.95 -29.14
N LEU A 322 21.25 10.63 -28.26
CA LEU A 322 19.82 10.74 -28.54
C LEU A 322 19.32 12.19 -28.60
N VAL A 323 19.92 13.11 -27.83
CA VAL A 323 19.51 14.53 -27.78
C VAL A 323 20.36 15.41 -28.71
N GLN A 324 21.52 14.92 -29.15
CA GLN A 324 22.46 15.65 -30.00
C GLN A 324 21.85 16.23 -31.30
N PRO A 325 20.98 15.52 -32.05
CA PRO A 325 20.41 16.06 -33.29
C PRO A 325 19.59 17.33 -33.05
N GLU A 326 18.82 17.37 -31.96
CA GLU A 326 18.01 18.53 -31.59
C GLU A 326 18.88 19.69 -31.11
N ALA A 327 19.93 19.39 -30.33
CA ALA A 327 20.91 20.39 -29.92
C ALA A 327 21.62 20.99 -31.14
N ASN A 328 22.04 20.17 -32.10
CA ASN A 328 22.68 20.62 -33.35
C ASN A 328 21.74 21.49 -34.19
N ARG A 329 20.46 21.10 -34.29
CA ARG A 329 19.43 21.86 -35.02
C ARG A 329 19.28 23.28 -34.47
N LYS A 330 19.38 23.45 -33.15
CA LYS A 330 19.36 24.75 -32.47
C LYS A 330 20.74 25.36 -32.23
N GLN A 331 21.81 24.81 -32.81
CA GLN A 331 23.19 25.24 -32.56
C GLN A 331 23.56 25.36 -31.07
N ILE A 332 22.97 24.53 -30.20
CA ILE A 332 23.24 24.52 -28.77
C ILE A 332 24.54 23.77 -28.52
N ARG A 333 25.45 24.37 -27.76
CA ARG A 333 26.66 23.69 -27.30
C ARG A 333 26.31 22.74 -26.15
N LEU A 334 26.21 21.46 -26.47
CA LEU A 334 25.99 20.38 -25.49
C LEU A 334 27.34 19.80 -25.03
N THR A 335 27.62 19.84 -23.72
CA THR A 335 28.81 19.18 -23.14
C THR A 335 28.43 18.23 -22.02
N THR A 336 29.03 17.05 -22.00
CA THR A 336 28.79 16.04 -20.97
C THR A 336 30.09 15.63 -20.30
N ALA A 337 30.09 15.48 -18.97
CA ALA A 337 31.27 15.12 -18.21
C ALA A 337 30.96 14.23 -17.01
N LEU A 338 31.86 13.26 -16.77
CA LEU A 338 31.93 12.50 -15.51
C LEU A 338 33.01 13.16 -14.64
N MET A 339 32.63 13.71 -13.50
CA MET A 339 33.55 14.48 -12.66
C MET A 339 34.51 13.57 -11.88
N PRO A 340 35.72 14.06 -11.52
CA PRO A 340 36.68 13.28 -10.74
C PRO A 340 36.07 12.76 -9.43
N GLY A 341 36.33 11.50 -9.11
CA GLY A 341 35.80 10.84 -7.91
C GLY A 341 34.44 10.15 -8.11
N CYS A 342 33.78 10.30 -9.26
CA CYS A 342 32.59 9.51 -9.59
C CYS A 342 32.92 8.01 -9.75
N PRO A 343 32.04 7.12 -9.28
CA PRO A 343 32.15 5.70 -9.59
C PRO A 343 32.01 5.47 -11.11
N GLN A 344 32.80 4.55 -11.68
CA GLN A 344 32.69 4.21 -13.10
C GLN A 344 31.47 3.34 -13.40
N VAL A 345 31.09 2.51 -12.43
CA VAL A 345 29.95 1.62 -12.47
C VAL A 345 29.19 1.74 -11.16
N VAL A 346 27.86 1.82 -11.23
CA VAL A 346 26.97 1.84 -10.06
C VAL A 346 25.99 0.69 -10.13
N MET A 347 25.51 0.20 -8.99
CA MET A 347 24.37 -0.72 -8.95
C MET A 347 23.07 0.06 -9.04
N GLY A 348 22.27 -0.20 -10.07
CA GLY A 348 21.00 0.46 -10.26
C GLY A 348 20.28 -0.01 -11.52
N ASP A 349 19.18 0.65 -11.85
CA ASP A 349 18.36 0.33 -13.02
C ASP A 349 18.76 1.23 -14.20
N GLN A 350 19.44 0.66 -15.21
CA GLN A 350 19.89 1.42 -16.38
C GLN A 350 18.74 2.08 -17.14
N LEU A 351 17.58 1.45 -17.22
CA LEU A 351 16.42 1.98 -17.95
C LEU A 351 15.88 3.22 -17.25
N ARG A 352 15.67 3.14 -15.93
CA ARG A 352 15.13 4.25 -15.12
C ARG A 352 16.12 5.41 -14.98
N LEU A 353 17.41 5.11 -14.86
CA LEU A 353 18.45 6.14 -14.86
C LEU A 353 18.54 6.88 -16.20
N ARG A 354 18.47 6.14 -17.32
CA ARG A 354 18.39 6.77 -18.66
C ARG A 354 17.15 7.65 -18.79
N GLN A 355 16.01 7.21 -18.26
CA GLN A 355 14.77 7.98 -18.30
C GLN A 355 14.91 9.33 -17.57
N VAL A 356 15.45 9.33 -16.34
CA VAL A 356 15.73 10.57 -15.59
C VAL A 356 16.68 11.48 -16.37
N LEU A 357 17.78 10.93 -16.91
CA LEU A 357 18.75 11.70 -17.70
C LEU A 357 18.13 12.34 -18.95
N LEU A 358 17.38 11.56 -19.73
CA LEU A 358 16.74 12.05 -20.96
C LEU A 358 15.66 13.10 -20.66
N ASN A 359 14.91 12.95 -19.56
CA ASN A 359 13.92 13.94 -19.16
C ASN A 359 14.57 15.27 -18.78
N LEU A 360 15.64 15.25 -17.98
CA LEU A 360 16.34 16.47 -17.59
C LEU A 360 17.08 17.11 -18.77
N LEU A 361 17.83 16.32 -19.53
CA LEU A 361 18.62 16.78 -20.67
C LEU A 361 17.74 17.26 -21.84
N GLY A 362 16.68 16.52 -22.14
CA GLY A 362 15.72 16.88 -23.18
C GLY A 362 15.00 18.19 -22.87
N ASN A 363 14.60 18.40 -21.61
CA ASN A 363 14.03 19.67 -21.18
C ASN A 363 15.03 20.82 -21.34
N ALA A 364 16.28 20.64 -20.92
CA ALA A 364 17.31 21.67 -21.07
C ALA A 364 17.52 22.10 -22.53
N VAL A 365 17.68 21.15 -23.46
CA VAL A 365 17.84 21.44 -24.90
C VAL A 365 16.57 22.05 -25.51
N LYS A 366 15.40 21.63 -25.04
CA LYS A 366 14.13 22.15 -25.51
C LYS A 366 13.93 23.63 -25.15
N PHE A 367 14.25 24.04 -23.92
CA PHE A 367 14.00 25.40 -23.43
C PHE A 367 15.17 26.36 -23.63
N THR A 368 16.36 25.86 -23.95
CA THR A 368 17.50 26.69 -24.32
C THR A 368 17.28 27.29 -25.72
N PRO A 369 17.46 28.61 -25.90
CA PRO A 369 17.38 29.26 -27.21
C PRO A 369 18.55 28.88 -28.12
N GLU A 370 18.42 29.23 -29.41
CA GLU A 370 19.46 28.97 -30.41
C GLU A 370 20.80 29.62 -30.01
N GLY A 371 21.90 28.89 -30.19
CA GLY A 371 23.25 29.33 -29.81
C GLY A 371 23.55 29.28 -28.29
N GLY A 372 22.63 28.78 -27.47
CA GLY A 372 22.84 28.60 -26.04
C GLY A 372 23.77 27.43 -25.67
N GLN A 373 23.88 27.14 -24.37
CA GLN A 373 24.72 26.06 -23.85
C GLN A 373 23.93 25.17 -22.89
N VAL A 374 24.15 23.88 -22.98
CA VAL A 374 23.61 22.88 -22.06
C VAL A 374 24.77 22.00 -21.59
N ARG A 375 24.87 21.80 -20.27
CA ARG A 375 25.90 20.99 -19.65
C ARG A 375 25.28 19.92 -18.76
N LEU A 376 25.65 18.67 -18.99
CA LEU A 376 25.31 17.54 -18.13
C LEU A 376 26.57 17.04 -17.42
N GLU A 377 26.57 17.09 -16.09
CA GLU A 377 27.67 16.63 -15.25
C GLU A 377 27.19 15.57 -14.25
N LEU A 378 27.99 14.52 -14.06
CA LEU A 378 27.79 13.57 -12.96
C LEU A 378 28.85 13.80 -11.89
N HIS A 379 28.41 14.10 -10.67
CA HIS A 379 29.26 14.37 -9.49
C HIS A 379 29.14 13.24 -8.46
N PRO A 380 30.20 12.91 -7.68
CA PRO A 380 30.10 11.91 -6.63
C PRO A 380 29.28 12.41 -5.44
N LEU A 381 28.55 11.51 -4.77
CA LEU A 381 27.90 11.79 -3.48
C LEU A 381 28.79 11.30 -2.33
N ALA A 382 28.81 12.07 -1.24
CA ALA A 382 29.64 11.78 -0.05
C ALA A 382 29.30 10.44 0.63
N GLU A 383 28.01 10.03 0.59
CA GLU A 383 27.51 8.78 1.16
C GLU A 383 27.54 7.60 0.17
N GLY A 384 28.12 7.80 -1.02
CA GLY A 384 28.06 6.86 -2.14
C GLY A 384 26.94 7.21 -3.14
N GLY A 385 27.17 6.91 -4.41
CA GLY A 385 26.27 7.27 -5.50
C GLY A 385 26.68 8.49 -6.30
N ILE A 386 25.71 9.05 -7.01
CA ILE A 386 25.93 10.12 -7.98
C ILE A 386 24.90 11.22 -7.86
N ARG A 387 25.33 12.44 -8.15
CA ARG A 387 24.48 13.58 -8.44
C ARG A 387 24.51 13.84 -9.93
N VAL A 388 23.35 13.70 -10.56
CA VAL A 388 23.12 14.16 -11.93
C VAL A 388 22.86 15.66 -11.87
N GLU A 389 23.58 16.46 -12.65
CA GLU A 389 23.35 17.90 -12.75
C GLU A 389 23.26 18.33 -14.23
N VAL A 390 22.16 18.98 -14.59
CA VAL A 390 21.93 19.56 -15.92
C VAL A 390 21.79 21.07 -15.78
N THR A 391 22.73 21.81 -16.35
CA THR A 391 22.72 23.28 -16.38
C THR A 391 22.46 23.76 -17.79
N ASP A 392 21.52 24.68 -17.95
CA ASP A 392 21.18 25.32 -19.22
C ASP A 392 21.34 26.85 -19.15
N THR A 393 21.44 27.49 -20.32
CA THR A 393 21.43 28.97 -20.46
C THR A 393 20.10 29.50 -21.01
N GLY A 394 19.00 28.82 -20.68
CA GLY A 394 17.65 29.19 -21.09
C GLY A 394 17.07 30.40 -20.34
N PRO A 395 15.76 30.63 -20.42
CA PRO A 395 15.10 31.77 -19.78
C PRO A 395 15.08 31.68 -18.24
N GLY A 396 15.46 30.53 -17.67
CA GLY A 396 15.31 30.25 -16.25
C GLY A 396 13.85 30.01 -15.84
N ILE A 397 13.61 29.78 -14.56
CA ILE A 397 12.28 29.52 -14.02
C ILE A 397 11.92 30.54 -12.94
N PRO A 398 10.78 31.26 -13.08
CA PRO A 398 10.29 32.23 -12.10
C PRO A 398 10.12 31.60 -10.71
N MET A 399 10.44 32.37 -9.66
CA MET A 399 10.44 31.88 -8.27
C MET A 399 9.11 31.26 -7.84
N GLU A 400 8.00 31.88 -8.24
CA GLU A 400 6.63 31.46 -7.92
C GLU A 400 6.24 30.10 -8.52
N GLN A 401 6.92 29.69 -9.60
CA GLN A 401 6.61 28.47 -10.34
C GLN A 401 7.51 27.29 -9.94
N ARG A 402 8.58 27.53 -9.16
CA ARG A 402 9.56 26.50 -8.80
C ARG A 402 8.96 25.40 -7.92
N SER A 403 8.03 25.74 -7.04
CA SER A 403 7.33 24.79 -6.17
C SER A 403 6.40 23.85 -6.94
N LEU A 404 6.02 24.21 -8.17
CA LEU A 404 5.06 23.45 -8.98
C LEU A 404 5.72 22.46 -9.94
N LEU A 405 7.02 22.60 -10.23
CA LEU A 405 7.71 21.87 -11.32
C LEU A 405 7.72 20.34 -11.18
N PHE A 406 7.64 19.84 -9.95
CA PHE A 406 7.67 18.40 -9.65
C PHE A 406 6.29 17.84 -9.34
N HIS A 407 5.22 18.65 -9.49
CA HIS A 407 3.83 18.22 -9.34
C HIS A 407 3.17 17.90 -10.69
N ASP A 408 2.24 16.95 -10.67
CA ASP A 408 1.53 16.43 -11.84
C ASP A 408 0.83 17.52 -12.66
N PHE A 409 0.90 17.38 -13.99
CA PHE A 409 0.23 18.26 -14.95
C PHE A 409 0.60 19.75 -14.85
N SER A 410 1.68 20.11 -14.17
CA SER A 410 2.16 21.49 -14.12
C SER A 410 2.83 21.87 -15.46
N ARG A 411 2.35 22.93 -16.10
CA ARG A 411 2.99 23.56 -17.27
C ARG A 411 3.17 25.05 -16.99
N LEU A 412 4.34 25.59 -17.34
CA LEU A 412 4.61 27.01 -17.23
C LEU A 412 3.84 27.76 -18.34
N PRO A 413 3.15 28.88 -18.05
CA PRO A 413 2.50 29.71 -19.08
C PRO A 413 3.57 30.28 -20.04
N GLY A 414 3.40 30.08 -21.35
CA GLY A 414 4.34 30.57 -22.37
C GLY A 414 3.68 30.95 -23.71
N PRO A 415 4.44 31.59 -24.63
CA PRO A 415 3.96 32.04 -25.94
C PRO A 415 3.39 30.88 -26.80
N PRO A 416 2.44 31.14 -27.71
CA PRO A 416 1.76 30.11 -28.51
C PRO A 416 2.68 29.15 -29.27
N GLU A 417 3.81 29.66 -29.76
CA GLU A 417 4.81 28.90 -30.55
C GLU A 417 5.57 27.85 -29.71
N GLN A 418 5.58 27.98 -28.38
CA GLN A 418 6.20 27.04 -27.45
C GLN A 418 5.19 26.04 -26.83
N ARG A 419 3.91 26.10 -27.22
CA ARG A 419 2.83 25.24 -26.68
C ARG A 419 2.78 23.82 -27.26
N GLY A 420 3.59 23.51 -28.27
CA GLY A 420 3.40 22.32 -29.12
C GLY A 420 4.06 21.01 -28.69
N GLU A 421 5.06 21.00 -27.80
CA GLU A 421 5.81 19.76 -27.51
C GLU A 421 5.95 19.55 -26.00
N GLY A 422 5.48 18.42 -25.45
CA GLY A 422 5.70 17.97 -24.06
C GLY A 422 4.47 18.05 -23.13
N HIS A 423 4.26 17.00 -22.33
CA HIS A 423 3.02 16.79 -21.59
C HIS A 423 2.96 17.44 -20.20
N GLY A 424 4.11 17.85 -19.66
CA GLY A 424 4.24 18.33 -18.28
C GLY A 424 4.44 17.19 -17.26
N LEU A 425 4.54 15.94 -17.71
CA LEU A 425 4.68 14.76 -16.84
C LEU A 425 6.14 14.38 -16.57
N GLY A 426 7.08 14.73 -17.47
CA GLY A 426 8.47 14.24 -17.39
C GLY A 426 9.23 14.62 -16.12
N LEU A 427 8.99 15.81 -15.55
CA LEU A 427 9.63 16.20 -14.27
C LEU A 427 8.97 15.52 -13.06
N ALA A 428 7.64 15.34 -13.06
CA ALA A 428 6.93 14.60 -12.02
C ALA A 428 7.35 13.11 -12.00
N ILE A 429 7.45 12.48 -13.17
CA ILE A 429 7.97 11.12 -13.30
C ILE A 429 9.42 11.04 -12.82
N SER A 430 10.26 12.01 -13.19
CA SER A 430 11.66 12.04 -12.74
C SER A 430 11.76 12.19 -11.22
N ALA A 431 10.93 13.03 -10.61
CA ALA A 431 10.87 13.19 -9.15
C ALA A 431 10.48 11.89 -8.47
N GLY A 432 9.40 11.26 -8.92
CA GLY A 432 8.95 10.01 -8.35
C GLY A 432 9.91 8.84 -8.54
N LEU A 433 10.58 8.74 -9.69
CA LEU A 433 11.64 7.73 -9.91
C LEU A 433 12.85 7.99 -8.99
N VAL A 434 13.27 9.24 -8.83
CA VAL A 434 14.38 9.62 -7.94
C VAL A 434 14.04 9.32 -6.49
N GLU A 435 12.85 9.69 -6.01
CA GLU A 435 12.37 9.40 -4.65
C GLU A 435 12.25 7.89 -4.40
N ALA A 436 11.74 7.13 -5.37
CA ALA A 436 11.63 5.69 -5.27
C ALA A 436 13.00 4.97 -5.30
N MET A 437 14.04 5.61 -5.85
CA MET A 437 15.44 5.19 -5.72
C MET A 437 16.11 5.69 -4.41
N GLY A 438 15.35 6.28 -3.48
CA GLY A 438 15.85 6.83 -2.22
C GLY A 438 16.60 8.15 -2.36
N GLY A 439 16.49 8.79 -3.53
CA GLY A 439 17.17 10.02 -3.87
C GLY A 439 16.36 11.29 -3.63
N GLN A 440 16.91 12.42 -4.07
CA GLN A 440 16.25 13.73 -4.04
C GLN A 440 16.47 14.46 -5.36
N ILE A 441 15.44 15.11 -5.88
CA ILE A 441 15.52 15.95 -7.09
C ILE A 441 15.26 17.41 -6.72
N GLY A 442 15.82 18.33 -7.49
CA GLY A 442 15.52 19.74 -7.30
C GLY A 442 16.03 20.62 -8.43
N MET A 443 15.84 21.92 -8.24
CA MET A 443 16.36 22.93 -9.14
C MET A 443 16.98 24.09 -8.39
N ALA A 444 17.93 24.76 -9.04
CA ALA A 444 18.51 26.03 -8.64
C ALA A 444 18.58 26.96 -9.87
N PRO A 445 18.71 28.28 -9.66
CA PRO A 445 19.08 29.19 -10.74
C PRO A 445 20.41 28.75 -11.37
N GLY A 446 20.55 28.92 -12.69
CA GLY A 446 21.83 28.71 -13.34
C GLY A 446 22.88 29.74 -12.90
N PRO A 447 24.17 29.53 -13.24
CA PRO A 447 25.25 30.43 -12.90
C PRO A 447 24.93 31.88 -13.30
N GLU A 448 25.31 32.84 -12.46
CA GLU A 448 25.07 34.29 -12.70
C GLU A 448 23.58 34.65 -12.88
N GLY A 449 22.66 33.79 -12.46
CA GLY A 449 21.21 34.00 -12.59
C GLY A 449 20.68 33.77 -14.01
N ARG A 450 21.48 33.20 -14.92
CA ARG A 450 21.07 32.85 -16.29
C ARG A 450 20.74 31.36 -16.38
N GLY A 451 19.57 31.05 -16.95
CA GLY A 451 19.10 29.68 -17.15
C GLY A 451 18.78 28.92 -15.86
N SER A 452 18.77 27.60 -15.95
CA SER A 452 18.39 26.71 -14.84
C SER A 452 19.47 25.68 -14.55
N ARG A 453 19.52 25.21 -13.31
CA ARG A 453 20.31 24.05 -12.89
C ARG A 453 19.37 23.03 -12.25
N PHE A 454 19.09 21.96 -12.96
CA PHE A 454 18.36 20.81 -12.42
C PHE A 454 19.34 19.78 -11.87
N TRP A 455 19.02 19.18 -10.74
CA TRP A 455 19.87 18.17 -10.11
C TRP A 455 19.06 17.03 -9.53
N ALA A 456 19.64 15.82 -9.53
CA ALA A 456 19.10 14.63 -8.88
C ALA A 456 20.22 13.89 -8.13
N ASN A 457 20.08 13.76 -6.82
CA ASN A 457 20.95 12.96 -5.95
C ASN A 457 20.42 11.53 -5.92
N LEU A 458 21.25 10.56 -6.31
CA LEU A 458 20.90 9.15 -6.43
C LEU A 458 21.89 8.32 -5.60
N PRO A 459 21.47 7.72 -4.46
CA PRO A 459 22.32 6.93 -3.57
C PRO A 459 22.56 5.52 -4.14
N LEU A 460 23.20 5.45 -5.31
CA LEU A 460 23.48 4.19 -6.02
C LEU A 460 24.87 3.67 -5.62
N PRO A 461 24.97 2.54 -4.92
CA PRO A 461 26.27 2.07 -4.47
C PRO A 461 27.19 1.75 -5.66
N PRO A 462 28.50 2.03 -5.56
CA PRO A 462 29.46 1.66 -6.60
C PRO A 462 29.48 0.13 -6.79
N ALA A 463 29.64 -0.32 -8.03
CA ALA A 463 29.81 -1.73 -8.35
C ALA A 463 31.29 -2.02 -8.64
N ASP A 464 31.88 -2.98 -7.93
CA ASP A 464 33.23 -3.49 -8.19
C ASP A 464 33.23 -4.48 -9.36
N VAL A 465 32.79 -4.01 -10.53
CA VAL A 465 32.84 -4.79 -11.78
C VAL A 465 33.74 -4.06 -12.75
N ALA A 466 34.82 -4.71 -13.17
CA ALA A 466 35.70 -4.18 -14.21
C ALA A 466 34.87 -3.86 -15.46
N PRO A 467 34.93 -2.61 -15.98
CA PRO A 467 34.12 -2.23 -17.13
C PRO A 467 34.46 -3.14 -18.32
N PRO A 468 33.47 -3.72 -19.03
CA PRO A 468 33.75 -4.48 -20.23
C PRO A 468 34.46 -3.57 -21.25
N PRO A 469 35.48 -4.08 -21.98
CA PRO A 469 36.31 -3.26 -22.84
C PRO A 469 35.46 -2.49 -23.86
N PRO A 470 35.86 -1.25 -24.25
CA PRO A 470 35.14 -0.46 -25.22
C PRO A 470 35.10 -1.21 -26.56
N ALA A 471 33.90 -1.52 -27.03
CA ALA A 471 33.72 -2.01 -28.39
C ALA A 471 34.06 -0.85 -29.33
N THR A 472 35.18 -0.97 -30.03
CA THR A 472 35.59 -0.03 -31.08
C THR A 472 34.62 -0.18 -32.26
N PRO A 473 34.10 0.92 -32.84
CA PRO A 473 33.26 0.83 -34.03
C PRO A 473 34.17 0.51 -35.22
N ARG A 474 34.28 -0.77 -35.59
CA ARG A 474 34.88 -1.18 -36.86
C ARG A 474 33.75 -1.43 -37.85
N ALA A 475 33.56 -0.50 -38.76
CA ALA A 475 32.71 -0.69 -39.93
C ALA A 475 33.31 -1.82 -40.79
N ALA A 476 32.60 -2.93 -40.89
CA ALA A 476 32.78 -3.91 -41.96
C ALA A 476 31.41 -4.08 -42.61
N ASN A 477 31.21 -3.41 -43.74
CA ASN A 477 30.01 -3.54 -44.57
C ASN A 477 30.08 -4.89 -45.30
N GLY A 478 29.23 -5.83 -44.88
CA GLY A 478 28.89 -7.02 -45.62
C GLY A 478 27.37 -7.21 -45.58
N SER A 479 26.77 -7.62 -46.70
CA SER A 479 25.39 -8.10 -46.74
C SER A 479 25.36 -9.50 -46.12
N TYR A 480 24.35 -9.79 -45.30
CA TYR A 480 24.15 -11.07 -44.61
C TYR A 480 22.78 -11.61 -44.99
N ARG A 481 22.65 -12.93 -45.04
CA ARG A 481 21.40 -13.62 -45.27
C ARG A 481 20.79 -14.05 -43.94
N ILE A 482 19.73 -13.37 -43.53
CA ILE A 482 19.16 -13.44 -42.19
C ILE A 482 17.77 -14.11 -42.26
N LEU A 483 17.56 -15.16 -41.47
CA LEU A 483 16.25 -15.78 -41.30
C LEU A 483 15.52 -15.09 -40.14
N VAL A 484 14.32 -14.57 -40.38
CA VAL A 484 13.47 -13.94 -39.36
C VAL A 484 12.28 -14.85 -39.10
N VAL A 485 12.16 -15.30 -37.85
CA VAL A 485 11.12 -16.22 -37.40
C VAL A 485 10.25 -15.54 -36.35
N ASP A 486 8.97 -15.38 -36.65
CA ASP A 486 7.96 -14.80 -35.76
C ASP A 486 6.59 -15.26 -36.27
N ASP A 487 5.62 -15.56 -35.41
CA ASP A 487 4.29 -16.01 -35.83
C ASP A 487 3.41 -14.84 -36.31
N VAL A 488 3.68 -13.63 -35.82
CA VAL A 488 2.96 -12.42 -36.20
C VAL A 488 3.56 -11.83 -37.48
N ALA A 489 2.80 -11.88 -38.57
CA ALA A 489 3.21 -11.38 -39.89
C ALA A 489 3.74 -9.93 -39.87
N LEU A 490 3.16 -9.08 -39.02
CA LEU A 490 3.57 -7.69 -38.88
C LEU A 490 4.98 -7.55 -38.29
N ASN A 491 5.33 -8.34 -37.27
CA ASN A 491 6.67 -8.32 -36.66
C ASN A 491 7.73 -8.72 -37.68
N ARG A 492 7.45 -9.76 -38.47
CA ARG A 492 8.31 -10.21 -39.58
C ARG A 492 8.58 -9.08 -40.58
N LEU A 493 7.52 -8.37 -41.00
CA LEU A 493 7.63 -7.26 -41.96
C LEU A 493 8.43 -6.07 -41.41
N VAL A 494 8.28 -5.73 -40.12
CA VAL A 494 9.05 -4.65 -39.49
C VAL A 494 10.54 -4.99 -39.45
N VAL A 495 10.88 -6.19 -38.98
CA VAL A 495 12.28 -6.63 -38.91
C VAL A 495 12.88 -6.74 -40.31
N GLN A 496 12.12 -7.26 -41.29
CA GLN A 496 12.52 -7.30 -42.70
C GLN A 496 12.88 -5.91 -43.23
N ALA A 497 11.98 -4.93 -43.09
CA ALA A 497 12.20 -3.58 -43.59
C ALA A 497 13.44 -2.92 -42.98
N LEU A 498 13.71 -3.15 -41.69
CA LEU A 498 14.89 -2.61 -41.00
C LEU A 498 16.20 -3.24 -41.49
N LEU A 499 16.21 -4.54 -41.78
CA LEU A 499 17.37 -5.28 -42.27
C LEU A 499 17.64 -5.03 -43.75
N GLU A 500 16.60 -4.99 -44.60
CA GLU A 500 16.72 -4.67 -46.03
C GLU A 500 17.17 -3.22 -46.23
N ALA A 501 16.73 -2.28 -45.39
CA ALA A 501 17.23 -0.90 -45.38
C ALA A 501 18.71 -0.79 -44.96
N ALA A 502 19.30 -1.87 -44.44
CA ALA A 502 20.73 -2.02 -44.17
C ALA A 502 21.42 -2.96 -45.17
N GLU A 503 20.77 -3.24 -46.30
CA GLU A 503 21.29 -4.04 -47.42
C GLU A 503 21.53 -5.53 -47.08
N HIS A 504 20.84 -6.07 -46.08
CA HIS A 504 20.84 -7.51 -45.77
C HIS A 504 19.76 -8.25 -46.59
N GLU A 505 20.03 -9.51 -46.95
CA GLU A 505 19.02 -10.41 -47.53
C GLU A 505 18.20 -11.03 -46.40
N VAL A 506 16.87 -10.99 -46.50
CA VAL A 506 15.97 -11.47 -45.45
C VAL A 506 15.07 -12.57 -45.98
N VAL A 507 14.99 -13.68 -45.24
CA VAL A 507 13.99 -14.73 -45.46
C VAL A 507 13.09 -14.81 -44.24
N LEU A 508 11.79 -14.97 -44.47
CA LEU A 508 10.78 -15.01 -43.42
C LEU A 508 10.29 -16.43 -43.18
N ALA A 509 10.13 -16.81 -41.91
CA ALA A 509 9.44 -18.03 -41.49
C ALA A 509 8.35 -17.68 -40.47
N GLU A 510 7.17 -18.26 -40.64
CA GLU A 510 6.01 -17.95 -39.80
C GLU A 510 5.84 -18.85 -38.58
N SER A 511 6.72 -19.83 -38.40
CA SER A 511 6.69 -20.77 -37.28
C SER A 511 8.03 -21.47 -37.10
N GLY A 512 8.21 -22.13 -35.95
CA GLY A 512 9.36 -23.00 -35.69
C GLY A 512 9.54 -24.09 -36.76
N HIS A 513 8.44 -24.71 -37.20
CA HIS A 513 8.45 -25.72 -38.27
C HIS A 513 8.96 -25.13 -39.60
N ALA A 514 8.46 -23.95 -39.99
CA ALA A 514 8.90 -23.27 -41.21
C ALA A 514 10.39 -22.87 -41.13
N ALA A 515 10.86 -22.47 -39.95
CA ALA A 515 12.27 -22.15 -39.72
C ALA A 515 13.19 -23.37 -39.90
N ILE A 516 12.79 -24.52 -39.34
CA ILE A 516 13.56 -25.77 -39.48
C ILE A 516 13.58 -26.24 -40.95
N ALA A 517 12.46 -26.12 -41.66
CA ALA A 517 12.40 -26.43 -43.09
C ALA A 517 13.35 -25.54 -43.90
N ALA A 518 13.30 -24.22 -43.67
CA ALA A 518 14.18 -23.25 -44.34
C ALA A 518 15.67 -23.53 -44.09
N LEU A 519 16.05 -23.85 -42.84
CA LEU A 519 17.43 -24.19 -42.46
C LEU A 519 17.89 -25.55 -43.02
N THR A 520 16.97 -26.39 -43.46
CA THR A 520 17.30 -27.66 -44.12
C THR A 520 17.59 -27.45 -45.61
N GLU A 521 16.90 -26.51 -46.25
CA GLU A 521 17.01 -26.19 -47.68
C GLU A 521 18.11 -25.17 -48.00
N SER A 522 18.46 -24.31 -47.06
CA SER A 522 19.32 -23.14 -47.27
C SER A 522 20.21 -22.84 -46.07
N SER A 523 21.38 -22.25 -46.33
CA SER A 523 22.24 -21.67 -45.29
C SER A 523 21.89 -20.21 -45.02
N PHE A 524 22.05 -19.81 -43.77
CA PHE A 524 21.82 -18.46 -43.26
C PHE A 524 23.00 -18.03 -42.39
N ASP A 525 23.31 -16.74 -42.38
CA ASP A 525 24.38 -16.16 -41.56
C ASP A 525 23.91 -15.86 -40.13
N LEU A 526 22.60 -15.72 -39.94
CA LEU A 526 21.97 -15.38 -38.67
C LEU A 526 20.49 -15.80 -38.67
N VAL A 527 19.99 -16.22 -37.51
CA VAL A 527 18.55 -16.38 -37.27
C VAL A 527 18.11 -15.40 -36.18
N LEU A 528 17.05 -14.64 -36.44
CA LEU A 528 16.30 -13.88 -35.44
C LEU A 528 15.06 -14.69 -35.09
N MET A 529 14.95 -15.15 -33.84
CA MET A 529 13.96 -16.14 -33.42
C MET A 529 13.03 -15.56 -32.35
N ASP A 530 11.75 -15.43 -32.66
CA ASP A 530 10.75 -15.18 -31.63
C ASP A 530 10.68 -16.33 -30.63
N VAL A 531 10.66 -15.99 -29.34
CA VAL A 531 10.58 -17.00 -28.28
C VAL A 531 9.15 -17.51 -28.12
N GLN A 532 8.15 -16.64 -28.27
CA GLN A 532 6.75 -16.96 -28.01
C GLN A 532 6.00 -17.20 -29.32
N MET A 533 6.01 -18.45 -29.79
CA MET A 533 5.27 -18.87 -30.98
C MET A 533 4.33 -20.04 -30.63
N PRO A 534 3.15 -20.15 -31.25
CA PRO A 534 2.24 -21.27 -31.08
C PRO A 534 2.81 -22.57 -31.67
N GLU A 535 2.31 -23.69 -31.15
CA GLU A 535 2.71 -25.07 -31.51
C GLU A 535 4.15 -25.44 -31.15
N MET A 536 5.13 -24.78 -31.75
CA MET A 536 6.56 -24.96 -31.48
C MET A 536 7.19 -23.61 -31.16
N ASP A 537 7.55 -23.43 -29.89
CA ASP A 537 8.12 -22.17 -29.40
C ASP A 537 9.59 -21.99 -29.84
N GLY A 538 10.14 -20.79 -29.68
CA GLY A 538 11.50 -20.50 -30.13
C GLY A 538 12.59 -21.28 -29.40
N LEU A 539 12.34 -21.69 -28.14
CA LEU A 539 13.29 -22.48 -27.34
C LEU A 539 13.35 -23.91 -27.88
N GLU A 540 12.20 -24.53 -28.10
CA GLU A 540 12.05 -25.86 -28.68
C GLU A 540 12.61 -25.89 -30.11
N THR A 541 12.27 -24.91 -30.93
CA THR A 541 12.82 -24.73 -32.29
C THR A 541 14.35 -24.69 -32.25
N THR A 542 14.92 -23.90 -31.34
CA THR A 542 16.37 -23.80 -31.18
C THR A 542 17.00 -25.14 -30.79
N ARG A 543 16.41 -25.89 -29.85
CA ARG A 543 16.91 -27.22 -29.47
C ARG A 543 16.91 -28.18 -30.65
N HIS A 544 15.89 -28.15 -31.50
CA HIS A 544 15.83 -28.94 -32.72
C HIS A 544 16.95 -28.58 -33.70
N ILE A 545 17.19 -27.28 -33.92
CA ILE A 545 18.29 -26.80 -34.78
C ILE A 545 19.64 -27.28 -34.23
N ARG A 546 19.90 -27.10 -32.92
CA ARG A 546 21.17 -27.54 -32.30
C ARG A 546 21.36 -29.05 -32.37
N ALA A 547 20.31 -29.84 -32.18
CA ALA A 547 20.37 -31.29 -32.32
C ALA A 547 20.60 -31.76 -33.78
N ALA A 548 20.17 -30.98 -34.77
CA ALA A 548 20.46 -31.24 -36.18
C ALA A 548 21.92 -30.89 -36.53
N GLU A 549 22.42 -29.75 -36.05
CA GLU A 549 23.82 -29.33 -36.22
C GLU A 549 24.81 -30.34 -35.59
N ALA A 550 24.50 -30.84 -34.38
CA ALA A 550 25.33 -31.85 -33.70
C ALA A 550 25.47 -33.16 -34.50
N ARG A 551 24.50 -33.48 -35.36
CA ARG A 551 24.54 -34.67 -36.24
C ARG A 551 25.37 -34.45 -37.51
N ARG A 552 25.88 -33.23 -37.76
CA ARG A 552 26.72 -32.86 -38.91
C ARG A 552 28.04 -32.23 -38.45
N PRO A 553 28.92 -32.99 -37.78
CA PRO A 553 30.20 -32.46 -37.31
C PRO A 553 31.02 -31.91 -38.48
N GLY A 554 31.40 -30.62 -38.40
CA GLY A 554 32.15 -29.90 -39.44
C GLY A 554 31.40 -28.75 -40.12
N HIS A 555 30.09 -28.62 -39.91
CA HIS A 555 29.34 -27.42 -40.35
C HIS A 555 29.41 -26.32 -39.29
N GLU A 556 29.59 -25.07 -39.74
CA GLU A 556 29.61 -23.93 -38.83
C GLU A 556 28.19 -23.70 -38.27
N ARG A 557 28.13 -23.51 -36.95
CA ARG A 557 26.88 -23.30 -36.21
C ARG A 557 26.27 -21.95 -36.59
N VAL A 558 24.99 -21.92 -36.95
CA VAL A 558 24.32 -20.64 -37.26
C VAL A 558 24.06 -19.87 -35.95
N PRO A 559 24.45 -18.59 -35.84
CA PRO A 559 24.08 -17.76 -34.70
C PRO A 559 22.56 -17.59 -34.62
N ILE A 560 21.97 -17.74 -33.43
CA ILE A 560 20.54 -17.54 -33.18
C ILE A 560 20.35 -16.46 -32.10
N ILE A 561 19.68 -15.35 -32.43
CA ILE A 561 19.35 -14.28 -31.49
C ILE A 561 17.86 -14.36 -31.15
N ALA A 562 17.55 -14.44 -29.85
CA ALA A 562 16.19 -14.44 -29.34
C ALA A 562 15.54 -13.05 -29.50
N LEU A 563 14.29 -13.00 -29.94
CA LEU A 563 13.43 -11.82 -29.83
C LEU A 563 12.48 -12.03 -28.65
N THR A 564 12.67 -11.28 -27.56
CA THR A 564 11.94 -11.48 -26.30
C THR A 564 10.98 -10.33 -26.00
N GLY A 565 9.81 -10.59 -25.39
CA GLY A 565 8.92 -9.54 -24.85
C GLY A 565 9.49 -8.83 -23.60
N GLU A 566 8.84 -7.74 -23.17
CA GLU A 566 9.27 -6.90 -22.03
C GLU A 566 9.18 -7.56 -20.64
N GLU A 567 8.48 -8.70 -20.48
CA GLU A 567 8.13 -9.26 -19.15
C GLU A 567 8.94 -10.48 -18.68
N MET A 568 10.21 -10.67 -19.06
CA MET A 568 10.89 -11.92 -18.63
C MET A 568 12.41 -11.84 -18.49
N ALA A 569 12.91 -11.39 -17.33
CA ALA A 569 14.32 -11.56 -16.94
C ALA A 569 14.74 -13.06 -16.94
N ASP A 570 13.79 -13.96 -16.61
CA ASP A 570 13.99 -15.41 -16.67
C ASP A 570 14.06 -15.98 -18.11
N ALA A 571 13.57 -15.25 -19.12
CA ALA A 571 13.60 -15.73 -20.51
C ALA A 571 15.02 -15.76 -21.08
N VAL A 572 15.88 -14.82 -20.72
CA VAL A 572 17.25 -14.74 -21.29
C VAL A 572 18.05 -15.98 -20.90
N GLN A 573 17.97 -16.40 -19.63
CA GLN A 573 18.65 -17.60 -19.15
C GLN A 573 18.11 -18.86 -19.85
N ALA A 574 16.78 -18.96 -20.03
CA ALA A 574 16.16 -20.07 -20.75
C ALA A 574 16.57 -20.11 -22.23
N CYS A 575 16.71 -18.95 -22.88
CA CYS A 575 17.20 -18.82 -24.27
C CYS A 575 18.63 -19.33 -24.40
N MET A 576 19.53 -18.91 -23.49
CA MET A 576 20.93 -19.36 -23.50
C MET A 576 21.03 -20.88 -23.24
N LEU A 577 20.25 -21.41 -22.29
CA LEU A 577 20.19 -22.86 -22.01
C LEU A 577 19.63 -23.68 -23.19
N ALA A 578 18.71 -23.12 -23.97
CA ALA A 578 18.21 -23.74 -25.20
C ALA A 578 19.26 -23.74 -26.33
N GLY A 579 20.34 -22.96 -26.19
CA GLY A 579 21.41 -22.86 -27.17
C GLY A 579 21.26 -21.68 -28.14
N MET A 580 20.66 -20.57 -27.70
CA MET A 580 20.72 -19.28 -28.42
C MET A 580 22.01 -18.52 -28.06
N ASP A 581 22.41 -17.58 -28.92
CA ASP A 581 23.71 -16.88 -28.87
C ASP A 581 23.59 -15.42 -28.41
N GLY A 582 22.37 -14.90 -28.36
CA GLY A 582 22.06 -13.56 -27.90
C GLY A 582 20.57 -13.35 -27.73
N HIS A 583 20.19 -12.16 -27.28
CA HIS A 583 18.79 -11.76 -27.18
C HIS A 583 18.64 -10.27 -27.56
N LEU A 584 17.45 -9.92 -28.00
CA LEU A 584 17.01 -8.57 -28.33
C LEU A 584 15.58 -8.40 -27.85
N SER A 585 15.32 -7.39 -27.02
CA SER A 585 13.96 -7.11 -26.55
C SER A 585 13.11 -6.46 -27.63
N LYS A 586 11.85 -6.91 -27.71
CA LYS A 586 10.78 -6.27 -28.47
C LYS A 586 10.26 -5.06 -27.67
N PRO A 587 9.89 -3.94 -28.31
CA PRO A 587 9.91 -3.71 -29.76
C PRO A 587 11.33 -3.55 -30.32
N VAL A 588 11.56 -4.13 -31.48
CA VAL A 588 12.87 -4.15 -32.15
C VAL A 588 13.21 -2.76 -32.68
N ASP A 589 14.20 -2.10 -32.08
CA ASP A 589 14.75 -0.83 -32.53
C ASP A 589 15.86 -1.04 -33.57
N ARG A 590 15.91 -0.18 -34.60
CA ARG A 590 16.87 -0.29 -35.71
C ARG A 590 18.32 -0.33 -35.24
N MET A 591 18.71 0.54 -34.32
CA MET A 591 20.10 0.64 -33.89
C MET A 591 20.50 -0.62 -33.12
N ARG A 592 19.64 -1.08 -32.20
CA ARG A 592 19.89 -2.32 -31.43
C ARG A 592 19.91 -3.56 -32.31
N LEU A 593 19.03 -3.64 -33.30
CA LEU A 593 18.97 -4.74 -34.26
C LEU A 593 20.28 -4.84 -35.05
N LEU A 594 20.71 -3.74 -35.66
CA LEU A 594 21.94 -3.72 -36.47
C LEU A 594 23.19 -3.98 -35.62
N ASP A 595 23.23 -3.49 -34.39
CA ASP A 595 24.33 -3.81 -33.46
C ASP A 595 24.34 -5.29 -33.06
N ALA A 596 23.16 -5.90 -32.84
CA ALA A 596 23.05 -7.31 -32.50
C ALA A 596 23.49 -8.20 -33.67
N VAL A 597 23.06 -7.88 -34.90
CA VAL A 597 23.50 -8.55 -36.14
C VAL A 597 25.02 -8.47 -36.28
N ARG A 598 25.61 -7.29 -36.14
CA ARG A 598 27.07 -7.08 -36.25
C ARG A 598 27.89 -7.85 -35.22
N ARG A 599 27.35 -8.05 -34.01
CA ARG A 599 28.04 -8.80 -32.96
C ARG A 599 27.96 -10.31 -33.15
N ALA A 600 26.85 -10.80 -33.71
CA ALA A 600 26.60 -12.23 -33.86
C ALA A 600 27.31 -12.84 -35.07
N VAL A 601 27.50 -12.07 -36.15
CA VAL A 601 28.13 -12.57 -37.38
C VAL A 601 29.62 -12.22 -37.43
N LYS A 602 30.48 -13.19 -37.79
CA LYS A 602 31.92 -12.95 -38.00
C LYS A 602 32.13 -12.16 -39.30
N PRO A 603 33.09 -11.22 -39.36
CA PRO A 603 33.32 -10.44 -40.57
C PRO A 603 33.77 -11.34 -41.73
N VAL A 604 33.05 -11.27 -42.85
CA VAL A 604 33.51 -11.80 -44.14
C VAL A 604 34.69 -10.94 -44.58
N ILE A 605 35.90 -11.50 -44.59
CA ILE A 605 37.05 -10.86 -45.23
C ILE A 605 36.92 -11.17 -46.73
N PRO A 606 36.83 -10.17 -47.63
CA PRO A 606 36.85 -10.45 -49.06
C PRO A 606 38.21 -11.06 -49.43
N GLU A 607 38.21 -12.30 -49.93
CA GLU A 607 39.39 -12.91 -50.53
C GLU A 607 39.74 -12.13 -51.81
N GLY A 608 40.67 -11.17 -51.71
CA GLY A 608 41.09 -10.41 -52.88
C GLY A 608 41.85 -9.11 -52.63
N SER A 609 42.88 -9.11 -51.78
CA SER A 609 44.00 -8.15 -51.92
C SER A 609 45.19 -8.59 -51.08
N ALA A 610 45.89 -9.63 -51.53
CA ALA A 610 47.23 -9.92 -51.07
C ALA A 610 48.22 -8.98 -51.79
N ILE A 611 48.47 -7.79 -51.23
CA ILE A 611 49.68 -7.03 -51.57
C ILE A 611 50.80 -7.56 -50.68
N LEU A 612 51.62 -8.44 -51.25
CA LEU A 612 52.90 -8.87 -50.68
C LEU A 612 53.87 -7.68 -50.63
N PRO A 613 54.50 -7.34 -49.49
CA PRO A 613 55.73 -6.59 -49.51
C PRO A 613 56.87 -7.53 -49.93
N ARG A 614 57.54 -7.20 -51.03
CA ARG A 614 58.81 -7.82 -51.42
C ARG A 614 59.87 -7.52 -50.36
N LEU A 615 60.52 -8.56 -49.85
CA LEU A 615 61.80 -8.48 -49.15
C LEU A 615 62.90 -8.08 -50.14
N ALA A 616 63.64 -7.01 -49.80
CA ALA A 616 65.06 -6.84 -50.06
C ALA A 616 65.64 -6.03 -48.90
#